data_AF-A0A959C7Z5-F1
#
_entry.id   AF-A0A959C7Z5-F1
#
_cell.length_a   1.000
_cell.length_b   1.000
_cell.length_c   1.000
_cell.angle_alpha   90.00
_cell.angle_beta   90.00
_cell.angle_gamma   90.00
#
_symmetry.space_group_name_H-M   'P 1'
#
loop_
_entity.id
_entity.type
_entity.pdbx_description
1 polymer ?
#
loop_
_entity_poly.entity_id
_entity_poly.type
_entity_poly.pdbx_seq_one_letter_code
_entity_poly.pdbx_strand_id
1 'polypeptide(L)'
;YVGDVVEFDPGADLFELDYQGANKGRFNRVLGSSCEFGIAIGETESNYDDLISFVDDLKDAPEGQFTVNITQGSGTETLFWVGYVLPDISRLDDRAQIQEFRVTATDGLARLKGIEYKDDSGASDAPFGMRTILAHLLGCLTQDPLADQYFGATDVFLRTVVNWQEDGHGTPANAKCPTAYTRFSGEVFAERNNNSDSEWKFRNCYEVLEIICREMVATLKFSGG
;
A
#
# COMPACT_ATOMS: atom_id res chain seq x y z
N TYR A 1 -19.65 -11.85 8.91
CA TYR A 1 -20.20 -11.12 10.05
C TYR A 1 -20.54 -9.74 9.51
N VAL A 2 -21.78 -9.27 9.65
CA VAL A 2 -22.13 -7.89 9.30
C VAL A 2 -22.14 -7.16 10.63
N GLY A 3 -21.12 -6.34 10.87
CA GLY A 3 -21.10 -5.44 12.02
C GLY A 3 -22.02 -4.26 11.76
N ASP A 4 -22.55 -3.67 12.83
CA ASP A 4 -23.28 -2.41 12.74
C ASP A 4 -22.28 -1.25 12.51
N VAL A 5 -22.71 -0.24 11.75
CA VAL A 5 -21.90 0.96 11.51
C VAL A 5 -21.94 1.82 12.77
N VAL A 6 -20.77 2.05 13.36
CA VAL A 6 -20.61 2.91 14.53
C VAL A 6 -19.96 4.20 14.08
N GLU A 7 -20.69 5.31 14.21
CA GLU A 7 -20.16 6.65 13.98
C GLU A 7 -19.35 7.08 15.21
N PHE A 8 -18.28 7.85 14.99
CA PHE A 8 -17.44 8.40 16.04
C PHE A 8 -17.09 9.86 15.74
N ASP A 9 -16.85 10.62 16.80
CA ASP A 9 -16.36 11.98 16.67
C ASP A 9 -14.83 11.97 16.49
N PRO A 10 -14.28 12.71 15.51
CA PRO A 10 -12.84 12.81 15.37
C PRO A 10 -12.24 13.52 16.59
N GLY A 11 -10.98 13.20 16.89
CA GLY A 11 -10.17 13.94 17.85
C GLY A 11 -9.96 15.40 17.43
N ALA A 12 -9.18 16.15 18.22
CA ALA A 12 -8.91 17.56 17.96
C ALA A 12 -8.30 17.80 16.55
N ASP A 13 -7.52 16.83 16.08
CA ASP A 13 -6.98 16.76 14.73
C ASP A 13 -7.77 15.71 13.94
N LEU A 14 -8.35 16.11 12.79
CA LEU A 14 -9.17 15.23 11.94
C LEU A 14 -8.38 13.98 11.52
N PHE A 15 -7.24 14.20 10.85
CA PHE A 15 -6.19 13.22 10.58
C PHE A 15 -4.93 13.94 10.10
N GLU A 16 -3.77 13.30 10.28
CA GLU A 16 -2.48 13.69 9.73
C GLU A 16 -1.97 12.60 8.78
N LEU A 17 -1.59 12.98 7.56
CA LEU A 17 -1.05 12.07 6.55
C LEU A 17 0.37 12.47 6.20
N ASP A 18 1.33 11.59 6.48
CA ASP A 18 2.75 11.79 6.16
C ASP A 18 3.19 10.87 5.02
N TYR A 19 4.04 11.40 4.15
CA TYR A 19 4.67 10.67 3.05
C TYR A 19 6.17 10.57 3.33
N GLN A 20 6.55 9.46 3.93
CA GLN A 20 7.88 9.23 4.44
C GLN A 20 8.89 8.98 3.32
N GLY A 21 9.76 9.97 3.10
CA GLY A 21 10.97 9.84 2.31
C GLY A 21 12.15 9.36 3.13
N ALA A 22 12.98 8.48 2.57
CA ALA A 22 14.29 8.23 3.16
C ALA A 22 15.11 9.54 3.13
N ASN A 23 15.53 10.03 4.29
CA ASN A 23 16.32 11.26 4.45
C ASN A 23 17.76 11.17 3.89
N LYS A 24 18.07 10.14 3.09
CA LYS A 24 19.43 9.83 2.60
C LYS A 24 19.42 9.47 1.11
N GLY A 25 19.06 10.43 0.28
CA GLY A 25 19.26 10.34 -1.17
C GLY A 25 18.48 11.40 -1.94
N ARG A 26 19.03 11.85 -3.08
CA ARG A 26 18.31 12.74 -4.02
C ARG A 26 17.09 12.05 -4.66
N PHE A 27 17.00 10.73 -4.55
CA PHE A 27 15.98 9.92 -5.20
C PHE A 27 15.44 8.86 -4.23
N ASN A 28 14.25 9.12 -3.68
CA ASN A 28 13.48 8.11 -2.95
C ASN A 28 12.67 7.32 -3.97
N ARG A 29 12.91 6.00 -4.07
CA ARG A 29 12.32 5.16 -5.13
C ARG A 29 10.92 4.70 -4.77
N VAL A 30 10.74 4.28 -3.52
CA VAL A 30 9.44 3.93 -2.96
C VAL A 30 9.22 4.85 -1.76
N LEU A 31 8.13 5.62 -1.81
CA LEU A 31 7.72 6.55 -0.77
C LEU A 31 6.57 5.90 -0.01
N GLY A 32 6.85 5.43 1.20
CA GLY A 32 5.80 4.95 2.10
C GLY A 32 4.98 6.11 2.64
N SER A 33 3.80 5.80 3.15
CA SER A 33 2.90 6.77 3.77
C SER A 33 2.24 6.20 5.02
N SER A 34 1.97 7.08 5.97
CA SER A 34 1.34 6.76 7.23
C SER A 34 0.29 7.80 7.58
N CYS A 35 -0.82 7.35 8.16
CA CYS A 35 -1.90 8.20 8.63
C CYS A 35 -2.05 8.05 10.14
N GLU A 36 -2.26 9.16 10.83
CA GLU A 36 -2.64 9.19 12.25
C GLU A 36 -3.95 9.95 12.41
N PHE A 37 -4.89 9.44 13.18
CA PHE A 37 -6.14 10.13 13.51
C PHE A 37 -6.60 9.83 14.93
N GLY A 38 -7.29 10.79 15.55
CA GLY A 38 -7.87 10.63 16.87
C GLY A 38 -9.34 10.24 16.80
N ILE A 39 -9.78 9.41 17.75
CA ILE A 39 -11.18 9.11 18.04
C ILE A 39 -11.50 9.71 19.41
N ALA A 40 -12.49 10.58 19.48
CA ALA A 40 -13.01 11.11 20.74
C ALA A 40 -14.05 10.15 21.34
N ILE A 41 -13.83 9.75 22.59
CA ILE A 41 -14.67 8.81 23.33
C ILE A 41 -15.22 9.52 24.56
N GLY A 42 -16.52 9.81 24.55
CA GLY A 42 -17.23 10.41 25.68
C GLY A 42 -18.03 9.38 26.47
N GLU A 43 -17.87 9.33 27.79
CA GLU A 43 -18.59 8.37 28.66
C GLU A 43 -20.12 8.52 28.67
N THR A 44 -20.62 9.66 28.21
CA THR A 44 -22.05 9.97 28.12
C THR A 44 -22.66 9.73 26.74
N GLU A 45 -21.83 9.41 25.75
CA GLU A 45 -22.26 9.20 24.36
C GLU A 45 -22.81 7.80 24.15
N SER A 46 -23.79 7.66 23.25
CA SER A 46 -24.47 6.39 23.01
C SER A 46 -23.60 5.32 22.37
N ASN A 47 -22.48 5.70 21.75
CA ASN A 47 -21.50 4.83 21.10
C ASN A 47 -20.34 4.43 22.03
N TYR A 48 -20.35 4.84 23.31
CA TYR A 48 -19.24 4.60 24.23
C TYR A 48 -18.85 3.11 24.35
N ASP A 49 -19.81 2.23 24.63
CA ASP A 49 -19.55 0.80 24.81
C ASP A 49 -19.01 0.14 23.53
N ASP A 50 -19.47 0.59 22.36
CA ASP A 50 -19.01 0.11 21.05
C ASP A 50 -17.57 0.55 20.77
N LEU A 51 -17.22 1.81 21.08
CA LEU A 51 -15.87 2.34 20.89
C LEU A 51 -14.86 1.71 21.84
N ILE A 52 -15.25 1.45 23.09
CA ILE A 52 -14.40 0.70 24.03
C ILE A 52 -14.20 -0.74 23.55
N SER A 53 -15.25 -1.39 23.06
CA SER A 53 -15.15 -2.75 22.49
C SER A 53 -14.23 -2.77 21.27
N PHE A 54 -14.31 -1.77 20.39
CA PHE A 54 -13.39 -1.62 19.25
C PHE A 54 -11.94 -1.44 19.71
N VAL A 55 -11.69 -0.63 20.74
CA VAL A 55 -10.36 -0.43 21.32
C VAL A 55 -9.80 -1.74 21.88
N ASP A 56 -10.63 -2.56 22.53
CA ASP A 56 -10.22 -3.87 23.04
C ASP A 56 -9.97 -4.89 21.91
N ASP A 57 -10.85 -4.94 20.90
CA ASP A 57 -10.64 -5.78 19.72
C ASP A 57 -9.36 -5.42 18.96
N LEU A 58 -9.03 -4.12 18.88
CA LEU A 58 -7.81 -3.65 18.22
C LEU A 58 -6.53 -4.10 18.97
N LYS A 59 -6.59 -4.28 20.29
CA LYS A 59 -5.46 -4.79 21.09
C LYS A 59 -5.18 -6.26 20.84
N ASP A 60 -6.24 -7.06 20.67
CA ASP A 60 -6.15 -8.52 20.52
C ASP A 60 -6.04 -8.96 19.06
N ALA A 61 -6.24 -8.05 18.11
CA ALA A 61 -6.24 -8.37 16.70
C ALA A 61 -4.86 -8.69 16.12
N PRO A 62 -4.73 -9.76 15.29
CA PRO A 62 -3.56 -9.95 14.45
C PRO A 62 -3.30 -8.76 13.51
N GLU A 63 -2.02 -8.53 13.24
CA GLU A 63 -1.56 -7.47 12.33
C GLU A 63 -2.24 -7.59 10.95
N GLY A 64 -2.78 -6.47 10.47
CA GLY A 64 -3.41 -6.38 9.16
C GLY A 64 -4.89 -6.78 9.13
N GLN A 65 -5.50 -7.12 10.26
CA GLN A 65 -6.95 -7.36 10.35
C GLN A 65 -7.75 -6.06 10.18
N PHE A 66 -7.31 -4.99 10.84
CA PHE A 66 -7.94 -3.69 10.74
C PHE A 66 -7.30 -2.86 9.65
N THR A 67 -8.16 -2.21 8.86
CA THR A 67 -7.79 -1.38 7.73
C THR A 67 -8.58 -0.09 7.80
N VAL A 68 -7.99 0.99 7.30
CA VAL A 68 -8.62 2.30 7.23
C VAL A 68 -8.60 2.78 5.79
N ASN A 69 -9.70 3.39 5.37
CA ASN A 69 -9.77 4.15 4.14
C ASN A 69 -10.15 5.60 4.45
N ILE A 70 -9.61 6.51 3.66
CA ILE A 70 -9.98 7.92 3.66
C ILE A 70 -10.59 8.17 2.30
N THR A 71 -11.80 8.72 2.27
CA THR A 71 -12.48 9.13 1.04
C THR A 71 -12.58 10.66 0.98
N GLN A 72 -12.65 11.20 -0.24
CA GLN A 72 -12.85 12.62 -0.49
C GLN A 72 -13.97 12.85 -1.50
N GLY A 73 -14.75 13.91 -1.31
CA GLY A 73 -15.80 14.34 -2.23
C GLY A 73 -17.04 14.84 -1.49
N SER A 74 -17.86 15.63 -2.19
CA SER A 74 -19.19 16.03 -1.72
C SER A 74 -20.24 15.37 -2.61
N GLY A 75 -20.74 14.19 -2.20
CA GLY A 75 -21.78 13.44 -2.90
C GLY A 75 -21.29 12.12 -3.49
N THR A 76 -20.35 12.16 -4.44
CA THR A 76 -19.64 10.95 -4.91
C THR A 76 -18.27 10.91 -4.26
N GLU A 77 -18.13 10.06 -3.26
CA GLU A 77 -16.87 9.83 -2.56
C GLU A 77 -15.91 9.04 -3.45
N THR A 78 -14.65 9.46 -3.45
CA THR A 78 -13.55 8.79 -4.13
C THR A 78 -12.49 8.42 -3.11
N LEU A 79 -11.88 7.25 -3.27
CA LEU A 79 -10.78 6.82 -2.41
C LEU A 79 -9.65 7.86 -2.44
N PHE A 80 -9.09 8.21 -1.30
CA PHE A 80 -7.98 9.16 -1.19
C PHE A 80 -6.72 8.48 -0.64
N TRP A 81 -6.89 7.62 0.37
CA TRP A 81 -5.80 6.87 0.98
C TRP A 81 -6.33 5.60 1.64
N VAL A 82 -5.50 4.55 1.69
CA VAL A 82 -5.81 3.31 2.42
C VAL A 82 -4.58 2.82 3.15
N GLY A 83 -4.80 2.10 4.25
CA GLY A 83 -3.71 1.48 4.98
C GLY A 83 -4.18 0.46 6.01
N TYR A 84 -3.21 -0.29 6.51
CA TYR A 84 -3.36 -1.18 7.65
C TYR A 84 -3.25 -0.39 8.94
N VAL A 85 -4.19 -0.59 9.84
CA VAL A 85 -4.08 -0.07 11.19
C VAL A 85 -2.99 -0.86 11.91
N LEU A 86 -2.04 -0.14 12.47
CA LEU A 86 -1.06 -0.71 13.38
C LEU A 86 -1.73 -0.88 14.73
N PRO A 87 -1.71 -2.08 15.34
CA PRO A 87 -2.11 -2.24 16.72
C PRO A 87 -1.05 -1.57 17.59
N ASP A 88 -1.12 -0.25 17.69
CA ASP A 88 -0.28 0.55 18.57
C ASP A 88 -1.09 0.92 19.80
N ILE A 89 -0.50 0.64 20.97
CA ILE A 89 -1.09 0.80 22.29
C ILE A 89 -0.98 2.28 22.65
N SER A 90 -1.72 3.14 21.96
CA SER A 90 -1.78 4.55 22.32
C SER A 90 -2.69 4.72 23.54
N ARG A 91 -2.16 5.45 24.51
CA ARG A 91 -2.72 5.62 25.86
C ARG A 91 -4.04 6.39 25.75
N LEU A 92 -5.11 5.84 26.32
CA LEU A 92 -6.24 6.66 26.75
C LEU A 92 -5.67 7.73 27.70
N ASP A 93 -5.59 8.98 27.23
CA ASP A 93 -5.15 10.08 28.08
C ASP A 93 -6.33 10.41 29.02
N ASP A 94 -6.10 10.30 30.32
CA ASP A 94 -7.13 10.47 31.37
C ASP A 94 -7.40 11.96 31.58
N ARG A 95 -8.02 12.57 30.55
CA ARG A 95 -8.54 13.94 30.59
C ARG A 95 -10.06 13.87 30.75
N ALA A 96 -10.61 14.75 31.58
CA ALA A 96 -11.99 14.71 32.06
C ALA A 96 -13.04 14.55 30.93
N GLN A 97 -14.04 13.70 31.18
CA GLN A 97 -15.27 13.37 30.43
C GLN A 97 -15.10 12.87 28.97
N ILE A 98 -14.07 13.31 28.23
CA ILE A 98 -13.79 12.88 26.85
C ILE A 98 -12.34 12.45 26.74
N GLN A 99 -12.12 11.19 26.36
CA GLN A 99 -10.81 10.58 26.14
C GLN A 99 -10.50 10.57 24.63
N GLU A 100 -9.24 10.77 24.26
CA GLU A 100 -8.80 10.66 22.87
C GLU A 100 -8.02 9.34 22.69
N PHE A 101 -8.47 8.52 21.75
CA PHE A 101 -7.78 7.30 21.32
C PHE A 101 -7.13 7.55 19.96
N ARG A 102 -5.80 7.42 19.87
CA ARG A 102 -5.06 7.68 18.63
C ARG A 102 -4.80 6.40 17.86
N VAL A 103 -5.19 6.40 16.59
CA VAL A 103 -5.00 5.28 15.66
C VAL A 103 -3.92 5.66 14.65
N THR A 104 -2.93 4.78 14.49
CA THR A 104 -1.89 4.92 13.47
C THR A 104 -2.08 3.85 12.41
N ALA A 105 -1.92 4.20 11.14
CA ALA A 105 -2.02 3.30 10.01
C ALA A 105 -0.90 3.52 8.98
N THR A 106 -0.59 2.48 8.20
CA THR A 106 0.48 2.45 7.19
C THR A 106 -0.02 1.88 5.87
N ASP A 107 0.48 2.39 4.74
CA ASP A 107 0.02 2.02 3.38
C ASP A 107 0.33 0.59 2.92
N GLY A 108 0.99 -0.22 3.76
CA GLY A 108 1.26 -1.62 3.47
C GLY A 108 2.44 -1.88 2.53
N LEU A 109 3.04 -0.86 1.90
CA LEU A 109 4.17 -1.07 0.96
C LEU A 109 5.35 -1.80 1.61
N ALA A 110 5.58 -1.62 2.90
CA ALA A 110 6.62 -2.32 3.65
C ALA A 110 6.41 -3.84 3.72
N ARG A 111 5.16 -4.33 3.64
CA ARG A 111 4.81 -5.76 3.69
C ARG A 111 5.32 -6.51 2.47
N LEU A 112 5.48 -5.83 1.34
CA LEU A 112 6.05 -6.39 0.11
C LEU A 112 7.50 -6.86 0.27
N LYS A 113 8.20 -6.49 1.36
CA LYS A 113 9.52 -7.03 1.71
C LYS A 113 9.47 -8.50 2.14
N GLY A 114 8.32 -8.96 2.65
CA GLY A 114 8.10 -10.34 3.07
C GLY A 114 7.59 -11.26 1.96
N ILE A 115 7.32 -10.75 0.76
CA ILE A 115 6.73 -11.50 -0.35
C ILE A 115 7.78 -11.66 -1.45
N GLU A 116 8.08 -12.90 -1.83
CA GLU A 116 8.99 -13.22 -2.93
C GLU A 116 8.34 -12.93 -4.28
N TYR A 117 9.10 -12.34 -5.20
CA TYR A 117 8.65 -12.10 -6.57
C TYR A 117 8.95 -13.30 -7.47
N LYS A 118 7.98 -14.21 -7.60
CA LYS A 118 8.10 -15.46 -8.37
C LYS A 118 6.81 -15.86 -9.07
N ASP A 119 6.95 -16.65 -10.13
CA ASP A 119 5.86 -17.36 -10.78
C ASP A 119 5.62 -18.69 -10.07
N ASP A 120 4.51 -18.78 -9.36
CA ASP A 120 4.05 -19.96 -8.60
C ASP A 120 2.90 -20.70 -9.30
N SER A 121 2.59 -20.34 -10.55
CA SER A 121 1.47 -20.95 -11.31
C SER A 121 1.73 -22.37 -11.78
N GLY A 122 2.98 -22.84 -11.67
CA GLY A 122 3.45 -24.15 -12.14
C GLY A 122 3.67 -25.17 -11.03
N ALA A 123 4.30 -26.30 -11.38
CA ALA A 123 4.67 -27.34 -10.41
C ALA A 123 5.88 -26.96 -9.54
N SER A 124 6.62 -25.93 -9.93
CA SER A 124 7.82 -25.43 -9.23
C SER A 124 7.93 -23.93 -9.42
N ASP A 125 8.37 -23.23 -8.39
CA ASP A 125 8.63 -21.80 -8.42
C ASP A 125 9.65 -21.45 -9.51
N ALA A 126 9.32 -20.49 -10.36
CA ALA A 126 10.17 -20.03 -11.45
C ALA A 126 10.20 -18.51 -11.54
N PRO A 127 11.25 -17.90 -12.11
CA PRO A 127 11.21 -16.49 -12.43
C PRO A 127 10.16 -16.23 -13.51
N PHE A 128 9.49 -15.08 -13.43
CA PHE A 128 8.62 -14.65 -14.51
C PHE A 128 9.42 -14.48 -15.81
N GLY A 129 8.82 -14.91 -16.94
CA GLY A 129 9.41 -14.68 -18.26
C GLY A 129 9.31 -13.22 -18.72
N MET A 130 9.24 -13.01 -20.04
CA MET A 130 9.13 -11.67 -20.63
C MET A 130 7.80 -10.98 -20.30
N ARG A 131 7.84 -9.94 -19.46
CA ARG A 131 6.68 -9.10 -19.13
C ARG A 131 6.98 -7.62 -19.37
N THR A 132 5.93 -6.80 -19.43
CA THR A 132 6.09 -5.35 -19.51
C THR A 132 6.49 -4.79 -18.16
N ILE A 133 7.12 -3.62 -18.12
CA ILE A 133 7.43 -2.94 -16.84
C ILE A 133 6.14 -2.76 -16.03
N LEU A 134 5.05 -2.36 -16.70
CA LEU A 134 3.74 -2.22 -16.10
C LEU A 134 3.26 -3.54 -15.46
N ALA A 135 3.39 -4.67 -16.15
CA ALA A 135 2.98 -5.97 -15.61
C ALA A 135 3.86 -6.43 -14.43
N HIS A 136 5.15 -6.09 -14.42
CA HIS A 136 6.01 -6.34 -13.26
C HIS A 136 5.59 -5.49 -12.05
N LEU A 137 5.31 -4.20 -12.26
CA LEU A 137 4.84 -3.28 -11.21
C LEU A 137 3.50 -3.75 -10.62
N LEU A 138 2.52 -4.02 -11.48
CA LEU A 138 1.21 -4.50 -11.04
C LEU A 138 1.33 -5.84 -10.32
N GLY A 139 2.09 -6.79 -10.85
CA GLY A 139 2.27 -8.10 -10.23
C GLY A 139 2.93 -8.07 -8.85
N CYS A 140 3.66 -7.00 -8.51
CA CYS A 140 4.18 -6.77 -7.15
C CYS A 140 3.13 -6.09 -6.25
N LEU A 141 2.50 -5.04 -6.76
CA LEU A 141 1.57 -4.20 -5.99
C LEU A 141 0.27 -4.94 -5.65
N THR A 142 -0.22 -5.82 -6.53
CA THR A 142 -1.44 -6.61 -6.29
C THR A 142 -1.20 -7.80 -5.36
N GLN A 143 0.02 -8.01 -4.86
CA GLN A 143 0.27 -8.98 -3.79
C GLN A 143 -0.20 -8.46 -2.43
N ASP A 144 -0.37 -7.15 -2.29
CA ASP A 144 -0.95 -6.56 -1.09
C ASP A 144 -2.49 -6.70 -1.13
N PRO A 145 -3.13 -7.31 -0.12
CA PRO A 145 -4.59 -7.45 -0.06
C PRO A 145 -5.37 -6.13 -0.15
N LEU A 146 -4.77 -4.99 0.22
CA LEU A 146 -5.43 -3.69 0.07
C LEU A 146 -5.80 -3.38 -1.39
N ALA A 147 -5.04 -3.93 -2.35
CA ALA A 147 -5.32 -3.74 -3.77
C ALA A 147 -6.70 -4.29 -4.15
N ASP A 148 -7.01 -5.54 -3.81
CA ASP A 148 -8.29 -6.17 -4.15
C ASP A 148 -9.43 -5.68 -3.23
N GLN A 149 -9.12 -5.33 -1.99
CA GLN A 149 -10.13 -4.88 -1.01
C GLN A 149 -10.69 -3.49 -1.35
N TYR A 150 -9.86 -2.57 -1.85
CA TYR A 150 -10.23 -1.16 -2.02
C TYR A 150 -10.23 -0.65 -3.45
N PHE A 151 -9.67 -1.40 -4.42
CA PHE A 151 -9.68 -1.02 -5.82
C PHE A 151 -10.47 -2.04 -6.64
N GLY A 152 -11.62 -1.62 -7.14
CA GLY A 152 -12.43 -2.41 -8.06
C GLY A 152 -11.84 -2.44 -9.47
N ALA A 153 -12.44 -3.27 -10.33
CA ALA A 153 -11.99 -3.47 -11.72
C ALA A 153 -12.00 -2.19 -12.59
N THR A 154 -12.77 -1.17 -12.20
CA THR A 154 -12.87 0.12 -12.90
C THR A 154 -11.99 1.21 -12.31
N ASP A 155 -11.41 0.98 -11.14
CA ASP A 155 -10.65 2.00 -10.43
C ASP A 155 -9.24 2.15 -11.02
N VAL A 156 -8.69 3.36 -10.92
CA VAL A 156 -7.38 3.68 -11.49
C VAL A 156 -6.29 3.32 -10.48
N PHE A 157 -5.90 2.04 -10.43
CA PHE A 157 -4.93 1.55 -9.45
C PHE A 157 -3.52 2.15 -9.58
N LEU A 158 -3.03 2.36 -10.81
CA LEU A 158 -1.67 2.87 -11.05
C LEU A 158 -1.65 3.90 -12.17
N ARG A 159 -1.14 5.10 -11.86
CA ARG A 159 -0.82 6.13 -12.84
C ARG A 159 0.68 6.22 -12.99
N THR A 160 1.16 6.30 -14.24
CA THR A 160 2.59 6.46 -14.52
C THR A 160 2.84 7.79 -15.21
N VAL A 161 3.85 8.50 -14.74
CA VAL A 161 4.31 9.77 -15.32
C VAL A 161 5.78 9.59 -15.70
N VAL A 162 6.00 8.81 -16.76
CA VAL A 162 7.32 8.49 -17.30
C VAL A 162 7.32 8.84 -18.78
N ASN A 163 8.25 9.69 -19.20
CA ASN A 163 8.41 10.09 -20.60
C ASN A 163 9.71 9.56 -21.23
N TRP A 164 10.24 8.46 -20.69
CA TRP A 164 11.37 7.75 -21.27
C TRP A 164 10.87 6.75 -22.30
N GLN A 165 11.15 7.01 -23.58
CA GLN A 165 10.65 6.21 -24.69
C GLN A 165 11.71 6.05 -25.78
N GLU A 166 11.67 4.92 -26.48
CA GLU A 166 12.49 4.64 -27.65
C GLU A 166 11.78 5.16 -28.91
N ASP A 167 12.53 5.45 -29.99
CA ASP A 167 12.00 6.07 -31.21
C ASP A 167 10.91 5.20 -31.88
N GLY A 168 11.06 3.88 -31.81
CA GLY A 168 10.09 2.89 -32.26
C GLY A 168 8.75 2.89 -31.51
N HIS A 169 8.65 3.54 -30.34
CA HIS A 169 7.36 3.73 -29.65
C HIS A 169 6.47 4.79 -30.36
N GLY A 170 7.07 5.61 -31.24
CA GLY A 170 6.43 6.70 -31.97
C GLY A 170 6.09 7.91 -31.09
N THR A 171 5.30 8.84 -31.64
CA THR A 171 4.96 10.10 -30.97
C THR A 171 4.24 9.85 -29.62
N PRO A 172 4.63 10.55 -28.53
CA PRO A 172 3.91 10.52 -27.26
C PRO A 172 2.43 10.85 -27.43
N ALA A 173 1.55 10.08 -26.79
CA ALA A 173 0.11 10.30 -26.80
C ALA A 173 -0.49 9.81 -25.48
N ASN A 174 -1.66 10.32 -25.08
CA ASN A 174 -2.31 9.93 -23.82
C ASN A 174 -2.59 8.42 -23.71
N ALA A 175 -2.85 7.75 -24.83
CA ALA A 175 -3.07 6.30 -24.86
C ALA A 175 -1.76 5.48 -24.86
N LYS A 176 -0.59 6.14 -24.93
CA LYS A 176 0.70 5.48 -25.01
C LYS A 176 1.47 5.60 -23.70
N CYS A 177 1.53 4.50 -22.97
CA CYS A 177 2.24 4.40 -21.70
C CYS A 177 3.61 3.72 -21.91
N PRO A 178 4.76 4.42 -21.74
CA PRO A 178 6.07 3.82 -22.00
C PRO A 178 6.39 2.58 -21.15
N THR A 179 5.86 2.51 -19.92
CA THR A 179 6.01 1.32 -19.05
C THR A 179 5.18 0.13 -19.54
N ALA A 180 4.15 0.35 -20.34
CA ALA A 180 3.36 -0.71 -20.98
C ALA A 180 4.01 -1.24 -22.28
N TYR A 181 4.85 -0.44 -22.95
CA TYR A 181 5.54 -0.86 -24.18
C TYR A 181 6.94 -1.42 -23.95
N THR A 182 7.59 -1.04 -22.85
CA THR A 182 8.92 -1.56 -22.51
C THR A 182 8.79 -2.92 -21.82
N ARG A 183 9.61 -3.89 -22.23
CA ARG A 183 9.60 -5.26 -21.70
C ARG A 183 11.00 -5.72 -21.32
N PHE A 184 11.08 -6.53 -20.27
CA PHE A 184 12.28 -7.27 -19.91
C PHE A 184 11.89 -8.61 -19.28
N SER A 185 12.85 -9.53 -19.14
CA SER A 185 12.61 -10.83 -18.52
C SER A 185 12.62 -10.71 -17.00
N GLY A 186 11.63 -11.28 -16.31
CA GLY A 186 11.61 -11.33 -14.84
C GLY A 186 12.75 -12.15 -14.23
N GLU A 187 13.48 -12.93 -15.04
CA GLU A 187 14.74 -13.57 -14.65
C GLU A 187 15.78 -12.60 -14.08
N VAL A 188 15.74 -11.32 -14.46
CA VAL A 188 16.65 -10.29 -13.90
C VAL A 188 16.50 -10.09 -12.39
N PHE A 189 15.37 -10.54 -11.81
CA PHE A 189 15.09 -10.44 -10.38
C PHE A 189 15.37 -11.74 -9.61
N ALA A 190 15.90 -12.76 -10.28
CA ALA A 190 16.24 -14.03 -9.67
C ALA A 190 17.71 -14.38 -9.90
N GLU A 191 18.33 -15.03 -8.92
CA GLU A 191 19.69 -15.54 -9.01
C GLU A 191 19.62 -17.07 -8.97
N ARG A 192 20.40 -17.76 -9.81
CA ARG A 192 20.52 -19.22 -9.72
C ARG A 192 21.32 -19.60 -8.47
N ASN A 193 20.83 -20.59 -7.73
CA ASN A 193 21.57 -21.11 -6.59
C ASN A 193 22.81 -21.88 -7.08
N ASN A 194 23.99 -21.55 -6.56
CA ASN A 194 25.25 -22.20 -6.94
C ASN A 194 25.34 -23.67 -6.51
N ASN A 195 24.47 -24.11 -5.59
CA ASN A 195 24.51 -25.47 -5.02
C ASN A 195 23.52 -26.45 -5.67
N SER A 196 22.62 -25.98 -6.54
CA SER A 196 21.67 -26.79 -7.29
C SER A 196 21.13 -25.98 -8.48
N ASP A 197 21.32 -26.49 -9.70
CA ASP A 197 20.87 -25.83 -10.95
C ASP A 197 19.33 -25.65 -11.04
N SER A 198 18.58 -26.25 -10.11
CA SER A 198 17.13 -26.26 -10.06
C SER A 198 16.50 -25.33 -9.02
N GLU A 199 17.29 -24.63 -8.20
CA GLU A 199 16.76 -23.72 -7.18
C GLU A 199 17.07 -22.26 -7.53
N TRP A 200 16.04 -21.43 -7.46
CA TRP A 200 16.12 -19.99 -7.71
C TRP A 200 16.07 -19.23 -6.39
N LYS A 201 16.90 -18.20 -6.26
CA LYS A 201 16.83 -17.22 -5.20
C LYS A 201 16.11 -15.98 -5.73
N PHE A 202 14.88 -15.77 -5.26
CA PHE A 202 14.05 -14.65 -5.69
C PHE A 202 14.31 -13.42 -4.83
N ARG A 203 14.23 -12.24 -5.45
CA ARG A 203 14.11 -10.97 -4.73
C ARG A 203 12.69 -10.80 -4.21
N ASN A 204 12.53 -10.01 -3.16
CA ASN A 204 11.19 -9.64 -2.68
C ASN A 204 10.54 -8.58 -3.59
N CYS A 205 9.21 -8.50 -3.56
CA CYS A 205 8.42 -7.56 -4.36
C CYS A 205 8.84 -6.10 -4.12
N TYR A 206 9.18 -5.73 -2.88
CA TYR A 206 9.66 -4.38 -2.55
C TYR A 206 10.95 -4.01 -3.29
N GLU A 207 11.95 -4.91 -3.27
CA GLU A 207 13.22 -4.72 -3.98
C GLU A 207 13.01 -4.64 -5.50
N VAL A 208 12.09 -5.44 -6.04
CA VAL A 208 11.74 -5.39 -7.47
C VAL A 208 11.19 -4.00 -7.83
N LEU A 209 10.28 -3.45 -7.01
CA LEU A 209 9.76 -2.09 -7.20
C LEU A 209 10.88 -1.05 -7.14
N GLU A 210 11.80 -1.16 -6.18
CA GLU A 210 12.94 -0.25 -6.06
C GLU A 210 13.86 -0.30 -7.29
N ILE A 211 14.16 -1.50 -7.80
CA ILE A 211 15.00 -1.69 -9.00
C ILE A 211 14.32 -1.04 -10.21
N ILE A 212 13.03 -1.31 -10.44
CA ILE A 212 12.29 -0.72 -11.57
C ILE A 212 12.27 0.81 -11.47
N CYS A 213 11.97 1.35 -10.29
CA CYS A 213 11.97 2.79 -10.05
C CYS A 213 13.36 3.40 -10.20
N ARG A 214 14.43 2.64 -9.93
CA ARG A 214 15.81 3.06 -10.18
C ARG A 214 16.11 3.18 -11.66
N GLU A 215 15.79 2.15 -12.45
CA GLU A 215 16.07 2.16 -13.90
C GLU A 215 15.25 3.21 -14.64
N MET A 216 14.03 3.49 -14.18
CA MET A 216 13.14 4.51 -14.77
C MET A 216 13.33 5.91 -14.21
N VAL A 217 14.23 6.09 -13.23
CA VAL A 217 14.41 7.36 -12.49
C VAL A 217 13.05 7.91 -11.99
N ALA A 218 12.24 7.01 -11.44
CA ALA A 218 10.88 7.28 -10.98
C ALA A 218 10.77 7.13 -9.46
N THR A 219 9.69 7.69 -8.90
CA THR A 219 9.30 7.53 -7.50
C THR A 219 7.88 6.99 -7.46
N LEU A 220 7.70 5.85 -6.81
CA LEU A 220 6.40 5.30 -6.48
C LEU A 220 5.91 5.95 -5.18
N LYS A 221 4.67 6.44 -5.18
CA LYS A 221 3.98 6.99 -4.01
C LYS A 221 2.48 6.76 -4.12
N PHE A 222 1.77 6.69 -3.00
CA PHE A 222 0.33 6.82 -3.01
C PHE A 222 -0.05 8.24 -3.48
N SER A 223 -1.02 8.35 -4.38
CA SER A 223 -1.36 9.64 -5.02
C SER A 223 -2.86 9.80 -5.23
N GLY A 224 -3.60 9.82 -4.11
CA GLY A 224 -4.95 10.40 -4.06
C GLY A 224 -6.05 9.68 -4.86
N GLY A 225 -6.06 8.35 -4.88
CA GLY A 225 -7.12 7.56 -5.53
C GLY A 225 -7.04 7.43 -7.04
#